data_AF-A0A2T6C5K0-F1
#
_entry.id   AF-A0A2T6C5K0-F1
#
_cell.length_a   1.000
_cell.length_b   1.000
_cell.length_c   1.000
_cell.angle_alpha   90.00
_cell.angle_beta   90.00
_cell.angle_gamma   90.00
#
_symmetry.space_group_name_H-M   'P 1'
#
loop_
_entity.id
_entity.type
_entity.pdbx_description
1 polymer ?
#
loop_
_entity_poly.entity_id
_entity_poly.type
_entity_poly.pdbx_seq_one_letter_code
_entity_poly.pdbx_strand_id
1 'polypeptide(L)'
;MSKKSFFLYSVAIIFLFSCEQKQQFSSQWNYEKIKGYGKTNVHTYIFCGPVAEKLTQYYKVGTWTFYSPQNIKIAEGVFDAELSEINNHGGCSFNVYTNTMNPKKWKFWDSNGTPIPTNKRDLNYLLKYEINNN
;
A
#
# COMPACT_ATOMS: atom_id res chain seq x y z
N MET A 1 -37.15 19.35 52.87
CA MET A 1 -36.85 18.50 51.69
C MET A 1 -36.61 19.39 50.49
N SER A 2 -35.34 19.61 50.14
CA SER A 2 -34.89 20.51 49.07
C SER A 2 -34.73 19.73 47.76
N LYS A 3 -35.61 20.01 46.78
CA LYS A 3 -35.66 19.36 45.45
C LYS A 3 -34.45 19.67 44.54
N LYS A 4 -33.44 20.40 45.02
CA LYS A 4 -32.32 20.87 44.18
C LYS A 4 -31.12 19.92 44.10
N SER A 5 -31.05 18.87 44.94
CA SER A 5 -29.90 17.94 44.96
C SER A 5 -30.01 16.75 44.01
N PHE A 6 -31.17 16.46 43.42
CA PHE A 6 -31.34 15.28 42.58
C PHE A 6 -30.91 15.50 41.12
N PHE A 7 -30.82 16.75 40.66
CA PHE A 7 -30.50 17.08 39.28
C PHE A 7 -29.00 17.04 38.97
N LEU A 8 -28.15 17.17 39.99
CA LEU A 8 -26.68 17.15 39.84
C LEU A 8 -26.11 15.73 39.64
N TYR A 9 -26.83 14.69 40.05
CA TYR A 9 -26.39 13.30 39.84
C TYR A 9 -26.65 12.80 38.41
N SER A 10 -27.66 13.35 37.72
CA SER A 10 -28.03 12.91 36.37
C SER A 10 -27.05 13.35 35.28
N VAL A 11 -26.35 14.47 35.49
CA VAL A 11 -25.40 15.04 34.50
C VAL A 11 -24.03 14.36 34.57
N ALA A 12 -23.64 13.82 35.73
CA ALA A 12 -22.36 13.12 35.89
C ALA A 12 -22.31 11.75 35.19
N ILE A 13 -23.46 11.12 34.94
CA ILE A 13 -23.54 9.78 34.32
C ILE A 13 -23.39 9.84 32.78
N ILE A 14 -23.71 10.97 32.15
CA ILE A 14 -23.64 11.11 30.68
C ILE A 14 -22.20 11.30 30.18
N PHE A 15 -21.26 11.74 31.02
CA PHE A 15 -19.85 11.91 30.64
C PHE A 15 -19.01 10.62 30.66
N LEU A 16 -19.54 9.50 31.16
CA LEU A 16 -18.83 8.21 31.18
C LEU A 16 -18.98 7.39 29.90
N PHE A 17 -19.77 7.87 28.93
CA PHE A 17 -19.94 7.21 27.62
C PHE A 17 -19.14 7.86 26.48
N SER A 18 -18.17 8.73 26.77
CA SER A 18 -17.13 9.07 25.78
C SER A 18 -16.05 7.98 25.79
N CYS A 19 -16.47 6.74 25.55
CA CYS A 19 -15.57 5.67 25.21
C CYS A 19 -15.24 5.86 23.74
N GLU A 20 -14.08 6.44 23.42
CA GLU A 20 -13.49 6.29 22.10
C GLU A 20 -13.43 4.79 21.82
N GLN A 21 -14.35 4.29 21.00
CA GLN A 21 -14.22 2.96 20.42
C GLN A 21 -12.95 2.98 19.58
N LYS A 22 -11.82 2.60 20.19
CA LYS A 22 -10.66 2.13 19.45
C LYS A 22 -11.13 0.87 18.74
N GLN A 23 -11.58 1.04 17.49
CA GLN A 23 -11.84 -0.07 16.60
C GLN A 23 -10.59 -0.93 16.61
N GLN A 24 -10.72 -2.11 17.20
CA GLN A 24 -9.66 -3.10 17.23
C GLN A 24 -9.57 -3.66 15.82
N PHE A 25 -8.82 -2.97 14.96
CA PHE A 25 -8.54 -3.43 13.60
C PHE A 25 -7.85 -4.79 13.70
N SER A 26 -8.39 -5.79 13.01
CA SER A 26 -7.81 -7.13 12.98
C SER A 26 -6.37 -7.05 12.51
N SER A 27 -5.48 -7.81 13.15
CA SER A 27 -4.04 -7.90 12.88
C SER A 27 -3.67 -8.44 11.49
N GLN A 28 -4.64 -8.58 10.59
CA GLN A 28 -4.48 -9.01 9.21
C GLN A 28 -5.18 -8.00 8.30
N TRP A 29 -4.36 -7.16 7.67
CA TRP A 29 -4.80 -6.32 6.57
C TRP A 29 -5.34 -7.18 5.44
N ASN A 30 -6.52 -6.84 4.90
CA ASN A 30 -6.95 -7.39 3.62
C ASN A 30 -6.15 -6.69 2.51
N TYR A 31 -5.00 -7.29 2.16
CA TYR A 31 -4.06 -6.75 1.19
C TYR A 31 -4.65 -6.59 -0.22
N GLU A 32 -5.68 -7.38 -0.56
CA GLU A 32 -6.35 -7.32 -1.87
C GLU A 32 -7.14 -6.03 -2.07
N LYS A 33 -7.51 -5.36 -0.98
CA LYS A 33 -8.31 -4.12 -1.00
C LYS A 33 -7.48 -2.86 -0.74
N ILE A 34 -6.15 -2.99 -0.65
CA ILE A 34 -5.25 -1.84 -0.54
C ILE A 34 -5.32 -1.03 -1.84
N LYS A 35 -5.26 0.30 -1.72
CA LYS A 35 -5.16 1.21 -2.87
C LYS A 35 -3.78 1.87 -2.86
N GLY A 36 -3.06 1.77 -3.99
CA GLY A 36 -1.77 2.42 -4.19
C GLY A 36 -1.89 3.61 -5.14
N TYR A 37 -1.22 4.71 -4.80
CA TYR A 37 -1.15 5.93 -5.61
C TYR A 37 0.31 6.31 -5.84
N GLY A 38 0.65 6.61 -7.08
CA GLY A 38 1.99 7.03 -7.46
C GLY A 38 2.13 7.09 -8.98
N LYS A 39 3.35 7.37 -9.44
CA LYS A 39 3.62 7.44 -10.87
C LYS A 39 3.94 6.07 -11.45
N THR A 40 3.32 5.77 -12.59
CA THR A 40 3.73 4.68 -13.48
C THR A 40 4.37 5.23 -14.73
N ASN A 41 5.32 4.47 -15.25
CA ASN A 41 5.86 4.66 -16.58
C ASN A 41 5.49 3.47 -17.47
N VAL A 42 5.57 3.68 -18.77
CA VAL A 42 5.32 2.68 -19.80
C VAL A 42 6.63 2.40 -20.53
N HIS A 43 6.93 1.13 -20.75
CA HIS A 43 8.00 0.68 -21.63
C HIS A 43 7.44 -0.33 -22.63
N THR A 44 7.97 -0.34 -23.83
CA THR A 44 7.57 -1.28 -24.86
C THR A 44 8.80 -1.99 -25.40
N TYR A 45 8.71 -3.31 -25.48
CA TYR A 45 9.78 -4.16 -26.00
C TYR A 45 9.22 -5.13 -27.03
N ILE A 46 10.11 -5.74 -27.80
CA ILE A 46 9.74 -6.77 -28.78
C ILE A 46 10.13 -8.12 -28.18
N PHE A 47 9.14 -8.97 -27.97
CA PHE A 47 9.34 -10.37 -27.63
C PHE A 47 9.35 -11.17 -28.92
N CYS A 48 10.48 -11.80 -29.24
CA CYS A 48 10.59 -12.64 -30.42
C CYS A 48 10.20 -14.06 -30.03
N GLY A 49 8.91 -14.38 -29.94
CA GLY A 49 8.46 -15.77 -29.77
C GLY A 49 8.46 -16.52 -31.11
N PRO A 50 7.56 -17.50 -31.30
CA PRO A 50 7.29 -18.07 -32.63
C PRO A 50 6.91 -17.00 -33.67
N VAL A 51 6.30 -15.91 -33.20
CA VAL A 51 6.03 -14.67 -33.94
C VAL A 51 6.51 -13.51 -33.08
N ALA A 52 7.07 -12.46 -33.72
CA ALA A 52 7.50 -11.26 -33.01
C ALA A 52 6.30 -10.45 -32.55
N GLU A 53 6.23 -10.17 -31.25
CA GLU A 53 5.14 -9.44 -30.61
C GLU A 53 5.68 -8.20 -29.90
N LYS A 54 4.97 -7.07 -30.06
CA LYS A 54 5.28 -5.83 -29.35
C LYS A 54 4.50 -5.81 -28.04
N LEU A 55 5.21 -5.92 -26.92
CA LEU A 55 4.61 -6.02 -25.59
C LEU A 55 4.81 -4.73 -24.80
N THR A 56 3.74 -4.27 -24.15
CA THR A 56 3.74 -3.08 -23.30
C THR A 56 3.83 -3.49 -21.84
N GLN A 57 4.82 -2.94 -21.13
CA GLN A 57 5.04 -3.12 -19.71
C GLN A 57 4.80 -1.81 -18.96
N TYR A 58 4.11 -1.91 -17.83
CA TYR A 58 3.95 -0.81 -16.88
C TYR A 58 4.83 -1.08 -15.65
N TYR A 59 5.49 -0.05 -15.15
CA TYR A 59 6.31 -0.15 -13.94
C TYR A 59 6.20 1.10 -13.08
N LYS A 60 6.31 0.91 -11.77
CA LYS A 60 6.20 1.99 -10.77
C LYS A 60 7.48 2.81 -10.70
N VAL A 61 7.39 4.13 -10.52
CA VAL A 61 8.57 4.98 -10.30
C VAL A 61 8.28 6.09 -9.29
N GLY A 62 9.29 6.50 -8.55
CA GLY A 62 9.19 7.62 -7.62
C GLY A 62 8.37 7.29 -6.38
N THR A 63 7.82 8.32 -5.73
CA THR A 63 7.06 8.17 -4.49
C THR A 63 5.73 7.49 -4.74
N TRP A 64 5.43 6.50 -3.91
CA TRP A 64 4.18 5.78 -3.86
C TRP A 64 3.63 5.78 -2.45
N THR A 65 2.32 5.92 -2.33
CA THR A 65 1.59 5.90 -1.06
C THR A 65 0.46 4.88 -1.14
N PHE A 66 0.31 4.08 -0.09
CA PHE A 66 -0.68 3.02 -0.01
C PHE A 66 -1.63 3.25 1.14
N TYR A 67 -2.91 2.97 0.89
CA TYR A 67 -4.01 3.16 1.82
C TYR A 67 -4.77 1.86 2.03
N SER A 68 -5.21 1.64 3.27
CA SER A 68 -6.13 0.57 3.62
C SER A 68 -7.52 0.82 3.00
N PRO A 69 -8.43 -0.17 3.05
CA PRO A 69 -9.81 0.00 2.60
C PRO A 69 -10.57 1.10 3.37
N GLN A 70 -10.15 1.38 4.60
CA GLN A 70 -10.67 2.46 5.45
C GLN A 70 -9.99 3.81 5.17
N ASN A 71 -9.22 3.92 4.08
CA ASN A 71 -8.50 5.12 3.67
C ASN A 71 -7.41 5.58 4.67
N ILE A 72 -6.86 4.64 5.44
CA ILE A 72 -5.76 4.90 6.38
C ILE A 72 -4.44 4.67 5.64
N LYS A 73 -3.52 5.62 5.71
CA LYS A 73 -2.18 5.48 5.09
C LYS A 73 -1.41 4.37 5.82
N ILE A 74 -1.01 3.33 5.09
CA ILE A 74 -0.33 2.14 5.64
C ILE A 74 1.12 2.01 5.18
N ALA A 75 1.47 2.58 4.03
CA ALA A 75 2.84 2.59 3.54
C ALA A 75 3.12 3.78 2.63
N GLU A 76 4.38 4.19 2.59
CA GLU A 76 4.89 5.19 1.67
C GLU A 76 6.37 4.96 1.47
N GLY A 77 6.81 5.07 0.23
CA GLY A 77 8.21 4.98 -0.09
C GLY A 77 8.46 5.23 -1.56
N VAL A 78 9.68 4.95 -1.98
CA VAL A 78 10.13 5.19 -3.35
C VAL A 78 10.33 3.85 -4.05
N PHE A 79 9.68 3.70 -5.20
CA PHE A 79 10.04 2.69 -6.18
C PHE A 79 11.17 3.22 -7.05
N ASP A 80 12.24 2.44 -7.10
CA ASP A 80 13.28 2.57 -8.09
C ASP A 80 12.96 1.60 -9.25
N ALA A 81 13.54 1.85 -10.43
CA ALA A 81 13.39 0.99 -11.59
C ALA A 81 14.77 0.62 -12.13
N GLU A 82 14.99 -0.67 -12.36
CA GLU A 82 16.23 -1.19 -12.90
C GLU A 82 15.97 -1.79 -14.27
N LEU A 83 16.79 -1.40 -15.24
CA LEU A 83 16.75 -1.98 -16.58
C LEU A 83 17.49 -3.32 -16.54
N SER A 84 16.81 -4.38 -16.93
CA SER A 84 17.38 -5.73 -17.00
C SER A 84 17.25 -6.26 -18.42
N GLU A 85 18.35 -6.81 -18.94
CA GLU A 85 18.34 -7.55 -20.20
C GLU A 85 17.92 -9.00 -19.94
N ILE A 86 16.89 -9.44 -20.65
CA ILE A 86 16.46 -10.83 -20.68
C ILE A 86 16.99 -11.45 -21.97
N ASN A 87 17.84 -12.45 -21.80
CA ASN A 87 18.46 -13.20 -22.88
C ASN A 87 17.78 -14.55 -23.09
N ASN A 88 17.77 -15.04 -24.34
CA ASN A 88 17.31 -16.38 -24.72
C ASN A 88 15.85 -16.71 -24.38
N HIS A 89 14.99 -15.71 -24.21
CA HIS A 89 13.55 -15.91 -24.04
C HIS A 89 12.88 -15.65 -25.40
N GLY A 90 12.39 -16.71 -26.05
CA GLY A 90 11.82 -16.64 -27.39
C GLY A 90 12.83 -16.66 -28.55
N GLY A 91 14.10 -16.31 -28.32
CA GLY A 91 15.15 -16.35 -29.35
C GLY A 91 15.75 -14.98 -29.70
N CYS A 92 15.39 -13.93 -28.97
CA CYS A 92 16.09 -12.65 -29.00
C CYS A 92 16.30 -12.10 -27.58
N SER A 93 17.22 -11.15 -27.47
CA SER A 93 17.42 -10.37 -26.24
C SER A 93 16.47 -9.17 -26.23
N PHE A 94 15.89 -8.88 -25.08
CA PHE A 94 15.06 -7.69 -24.90
C PHE A 94 15.23 -7.13 -23.49
N ASN A 95 14.98 -5.83 -23.35
CA ASN A 95 15.11 -5.13 -22.09
C ASN A 95 13.74 -4.94 -21.43
N VAL A 96 13.70 -5.13 -20.12
CA VAL A 96 12.51 -4.86 -19.30
C VAL A 96 12.90 -4.02 -18.09
N TYR A 97 11.98 -3.19 -17.60
CA TYR A 97 12.18 -2.50 -16.33
C TYR A 97 11.62 -3.36 -15.20
N THR A 98 12.43 -3.63 -14.19
CA THR A 98 11.96 -4.29 -12.97
C THR A 98 11.85 -3.27 -11.85
N ASN A 99 10.77 -3.38 -11.07
CA ASN A 99 10.62 -2.55 -9.89
C ASN A 99 11.57 -3.03 -8.79
N THR A 100 12.27 -2.08 -8.17
CA THR A 100 13.12 -2.34 -7.03
C THR A 100 12.74 -1.42 -5.87
N MET A 101 12.99 -1.89 -4.64
CA MET A 101 12.65 -1.18 -3.42
C MET A 101 13.84 -1.24 -2.46
N ASN A 102 14.31 -0.08 -2.00
CA ASN A 102 15.24 -0.01 -0.89
C ASN A 102 14.46 0.07 0.43
N PRO A 103 14.49 -0.94 1.32
CA PRO A 103 13.72 -0.95 2.56
C PRO A 103 13.86 0.32 3.41
N LYS A 104 15.04 0.98 3.37
CA LYS A 104 15.31 2.20 4.14
C LYS A 104 14.54 3.42 3.63
N LYS A 105 14.06 3.41 2.39
CA LYS A 105 13.24 4.47 1.78
C LYS A 105 11.74 4.25 2.03
N TRP A 106 11.36 3.22 2.78
CA TRP A 106 9.96 2.87 3.02
C TRP A 106 9.59 3.10 4.48
N LYS A 107 8.38 3.60 4.68
CA LYS A 107 7.76 3.82 5.98
C LYS A 107 6.43 3.09 5.99
N PHE A 108 6.11 2.49 7.13
CA PHE A 108 4.90 1.72 7.33
C PHE A 108 4.18 2.21 8.58
N TRP A 109 2.87 2.08 8.59
CA TRP A 109 2.02 2.46 9.69
C TRP A 109 1.02 1.35 10.02
N ASP A 110 0.70 1.20 11.31
CA ASP A 110 -0.39 0.36 11.76
C ASP A 110 -1.76 1.01 11.49
N SER A 111 -2.82 0.36 11.97
CA SER A 111 -4.18 0.82 11.76
C SER A 111 -4.54 2.09 12.51
N ASN A 112 -3.73 2.48 13.49
CA ASN A 112 -3.89 3.71 14.25
C ASN A 112 -3.02 4.84 13.66
N GLY A 113 -2.31 4.60 12.55
CA GLY A 113 -1.34 5.54 12.00
C GLY A 113 -0.04 5.62 12.80
N THR A 114 0.26 4.62 13.63
CA THR A 114 1.51 4.52 14.39
C THR A 114 2.60 3.91 13.51
N PRO A 115 3.80 4.50 13.41
CA PRO A 115 4.88 3.92 12.62
C PRO A 115 5.24 2.51 13.09
N ILE A 116 5.38 1.58 12.13
CA ILE A 116 5.84 0.21 12.39
C ILE A 116 7.11 -0.10 11.60
N PRO A 117 7.98 -0.99 12.09
CA PRO A 117 9.14 -1.42 11.34
C PRO A 117 8.75 -2.08 10.03
N THR A 118 9.51 -1.78 8.98
CA THR A 118 9.42 -2.49 7.70
C THR A 118 9.74 -3.97 7.90
N ASN A 119 8.86 -4.85 7.42
CA ASN A 119 9.16 -6.27 7.29
C ASN A 119 9.21 -6.70 5.81
N LYS A 120 9.91 -7.81 5.53
CA LYS A 120 10.12 -8.31 4.16
C LYS A 120 8.81 -8.76 3.49
N ARG A 121 7.83 -9.24 4.27
CA ARG A 121 6.54 -9.71 3.76
C ARG A 121 5.75 -8.54 3.16
N ASP A 122 5.62 -7.44 3.90
CA ASP A 122 4.84 -6.27 3.49
C ASP A 122 5.48 -5.59 2.27
N LEU A 123 6.82 -5.49 2.23
CA LEU A 123 7.55 -5.03 1.06
C LEU A 123 7.26 -5.88 -0.19
N ASN A 124 7.33 -7.21 -0.06
CA ASN A 124 7.07 -8.11 -1.18
C ASN A 124 5.64 -7.97 -1.71
N TYR A 125 4.66 -7.71 -0.82
CA TYR A 125 3.29 -7.44 -1.24
C TYR A 125 3.19 -6.14 -2.04
N LEU A 126 3.78 -5.05 -1.57
CA LEU A 126 3.76 -3.77 -2.29
C LEU A 126 4.46 -3.86 -3.65
N LEU A 127 5.51 -4.66 -3.74
CA LEU A 127 6.22 -4.93 -4.99
C LEU A 127 5.34 -5.68 -6.00
N LYS A 128 4.64 -6.73 -5.54
CA LYS A 128 3.75 -7.55 -6.36
C LYS A 128 2.39 -6.94 -6.62
N TYR A 129 1.99 -5.91 -5.87
CA TYR A 129 0.68 -5.28 -6.03
C TYR A 129 0.53 -4.74 -7.45
N GLU A 130 -0.36 -5.36 -8.21
CA GLU A 130 -0.73 -4.92 -9.55
C GLU A 130 -1.71 -3.76 -9.46
N ILE A 131 -1.57 -2.81 -10.38
CA ILE A 131 -2.52 -1.70 -10.49
C ILE A 131 -3.75 -2.27 -11.18
N ASN A 132 -4.75 -2.63 -10.39
CA ASN A 132 -6.10 -2.84 -10.91
C ASN A 132 -6.64 -1.46 -11.30
N ASN A 133 -6.34 -1.02 -12.53
CA ASN A 133 -7.09 0.05 -13.16
C ASN A 133 -8.47 -0.52 -13.47
N ASN A 134 -9.51 0.10 -12.89
CA ASN A 134 -10.92 -0.16 -13.17
C ASN A 134 -11.21 -0.28 -14.66
#